data_AF-E2AP86-F1
#
_entry.id   AF-E2AP86-F1
#
_cell.length_a   1.000
_cell.length_b   1.000
_cell.length_c   1.000
_cell.angle_alpha   90.00
_cell.angle_beta   90.00
_cell.angle_gamma   90.00
#
_symmetry.space_group_name_H-M   'P 1'
#
loop_
_entity.id
_entity.type
_entity.pdbx_description
1 polymer ?
#
loop_
_entity_poly.entity_id
_entity_poly.type
_entity_poly.pdbx_seq_one_letter_code
_entity_poly.pdbx_strand_id
1 'polypeptide(L)'
;MSDSEQRQLHVPYREYHSQNNTSPAVTLVETDALVDLSIGNHHQRLSSQNERQSPAAPPPPPSSGDLLPDVEFIPGLSNDQTLAIDSSGIDRESQPLLGRLELDVTFNRFPDDPQFTELVWQAECAIDNGVYPERIYQGSSGSYFVKNPAGKIIGVFKPKDEEPYGRLNPKWTKWMHKLCCPCCFGRSCLIPNQGYLSEAGASLVDRKLGLGIVPNTRVVKLVSEVFNYPRLDRQKARMKQAIMDQFPTVGSHFNRIGLPPKVGSFQVFVDGYKDADYWLRRWENESMPAHLSREFQLQFERLVILDYIIRNTDRGNDNWLIKYDTSVSKNGSEQGEVKIAAIDNGLAFPFKHPDSWRAYPYHWAWLTQAKQPFSEVTRELVLPQLSDQNFVQDLCDDLYQLFKQDKGFDRHHFDRQMSVMRGQILNLQQALKDAKSPVQLVQMPAVIVEKAKGNGAPRLFSFSDTFTQRFQNKSPFFSWC
;
A
#
# COMPACT_ATOMS: atom_id res chain seq x y z
N MET A 1 -39.50 -3.86 -47.91
CA MET A 1 -38.88 -3.38 -49.17
C MET A 1 -38.47 -1.95 -48.98
N SER A 2 -37.17 -1.72 -48.77
CA SER A 2 -36.34 -0.77 -49.54
C SER A 2 -35.11 -0.44 -48.70
N ASP A 3 -34.01 -1.08 -49.07
CA ASP A 3 -32.65 -0.67 -48.77
C ASP A 3 -32.41 0.76 -49.23
N SER A 4 -31.80 1.57 -48.36
CA SER A 4 -31.04 2.74 -48.82
C SER A 4 -30.11 3.23 -47.70
N GLU A 5 -28.82 2.96 -47.93
CA GLU A 5 -27.68 3.85 -47.62
C GLU A 5 -27.09 3.85 -46.19
N GLN A 6 -26.31 2.81 -45.88
CA GLN A 6 -25.13 2.97 -45.00
C GLN A 6 -23.86 2.93 -45.84
N ARG A 7 -23.30 4.11 -46.13
CA ARG A 7 -21.92 4.26 -46.60
C ARG A 7 -20.98 4.08 -45.41
N GLN A 8 -20.36 2.91 -45.29
CA GLN A 8 -19.23 2.66 -44.40
C GLN A 8 -17.99 3.38 -44.95
N LEU A 9 -17.42 4.31 -44.18
CA LEU A 9 -16.07 4.81 -44.40
C LEU A 9 -15.09 3.73 -43.91
N HIS A 10 -14.58 2.96 -44.86
CA HIS A 10 -13.53 1.98 -44.68
C HIS A 10 -12.19 2.71 -44.53
N VAL A 11 -11.62 2.73 -43.33
CA VAL A 11 -10.23 3.15 -43.10
C VAL A 11 -9.40 1.87 -42.96
N PRO A 12 -8.47 1.57 -43.88
CA PRO A 12 -7.73 0.31 -43.85
C PRO A 12 -6.78 0.25 -42.65
N TYR A 13 -6.91 -0.84 -41.89
CA TYR A 13 -6.01 -1.22 -40.80
C TYR A 13 -4.65 -1.62 -41.40
N ARG A 14 -3.58 -0.93 -41.00
CA ARG A 14 -2.23 -1.18 -41.48
C ARG A 14 -1.59 -2.25 -40.58
N GLU A 15 -1.50 -3.49 -41.08
CA GLU A 15 -0.75 -4.57 -40.46
C GLU A 15 0.74 -4.20 -40.37
N TYR A 16 1.30 -4.20 -39.15
CA TYR A 16 2.75 -4.16 -38.95
C TYR A 16 3.27 -5.61 -38.90
N HIS A 17 3.75 -6.09 -40.03
CA HIS A 17 4.63 -7.25 -40.10
C HIS A 17 6.02 -6.87 -39.57
N SER A 18 6.44 -7.49 -38.48
CA SER A 18 7.82 -7.48 -38.00
C SER A 18 8.68 -8.36 -38.92
N GLN A 19 9.24 -7.79 -39.98
CA GLN A 19 10.30 -8.44 -40.76
C GLN A 19 11.65 -8.26 -40.06
N ASN A 20 12.22 -9.39 -39.65
CA ASN A 20 13.65 -9.56 -39.40
C ASN A 20 14.42 -9.14 -40.65
N ASN A 21 15.35 -8.20 -40.51
CA ASN A 21 16.44 -8.05 -41.47
C ASN A 21 17.75 -7.71 -40.77
N THR A 22 18.57 -8.76 -40.67
CA THR A 22 20.01 -8.77 -40.83
C THR A 22 20.53 -7.64 -41.73
N SER A 23 21.52 -6.89 -41.25
CA SER A 23 22.37 -6.05 -42.09
C SER A 23 23.77 -6.66 -42.22
N PRO A 24 24.43 -6.53 -43.39
CA PRO A 24 25.67 -7.23 -43.71
C PRO A 24 26.93 -6.42 -43.37
N ALA A 25 28.04 -7.15 -43.40
CA ALA A 25 29.41 -6.72 -43.14
C ALA A 25 30.05 -5.87 -44.24
N VAL A 26 30.99 -5.00 -43.85
CA VAL A 26 32.17 -4.50 -44.61
C VAL A 26 33.27 -4.16 -43.56
N THR A 27 34.25 -5.03 -43.23
CA THR A 27 35.68 -5.08 -43.70
C THR A 27 36.32 -3.69 -43.95
N LEU A 28 37.52 -3.27 -43.55
CA LEU A 28 38.76 -3.80 -42.94
C LEU A 28 39.59 -2.56 -42.52
N VAL A 29 40.48 -2.66 -41.53
CA VAL A 29 41.94 -2.41 -41.63
C VAL A 29 42.59 -2.73 -40.28
N GLU A 30 43.58 -3.61 -40.36
CA GLU A 30 44.49 -4.12 -39.32
C GLU A 30 45.39 -3.05 -38.69
N THR A 31 45.82 -3.28 -37.44
CA THR A 31 47.26 -3.43 -37.14
C THR A 31 47.46 -4.28 -35.89
N ASP A 32 48.38 -5.24 -36.03
CA ASP A 32 48.85 -6.24 -35.07
C ASP A 32 49.50 -5.68 -33.79
N ALA A 33 49.38 -6.45 -32.71
CA ALA A 33 50.54 -6.91 -31.93
C ALA A 33 50.16 -8.10 -31.02
N LEU A 34 50.76 -9.26 -31.35
CA LEU A 34 50.94 -10.46 -30.51
C LEU A 34 51.46 -10.09 -29.10
N VAL A 35 51.16 -10.83 -28.02
CA VAL A 35 51.78 -12.13 -27.66
C VAL A 35 50.81 -13.06 -26.90
N ASP A 36 50.81 -14.30 -27.37
CA ASP A 36 50.14 -15.54 -26.98
C ASP A 36 51.02 -16.31 -25.95
N LEU A 37 50.52 -17.01 -24.93
CA LEU A 37 50.29 -18.47 -24.85
C LEU A 37 50.51 -18.88 -23.37
N SER A 38 49.99 -19.94 -22.74
CA SER A 38 48.88 -20.88 -22.93
C SER A 38 49.07 -22.05 -21.92
N ILE A 39 48.02 -22.87 -21.71
CA ILE A 39 48.03 -24.30 -21.31
C ILE A 39 48.33 -24.63 -19.82
N GLY A 40 47.61 -25.51 -19.12
CA GLY A 40 46.56 -26.44 -19.55
C GLY A 40 45.92 -27.28 -18.43
N ASN A 41 44.84 -27.96 -18.82
CA ASN A 41 44.09 -28.98 -18.07
C ASN A 41 44.88 -30.28 -17.89
N HIS A 42 44.63 -30.99 -16.78
CA HIS A 42 44.70 -32.45 -16.75
C HIS A 42 43.59 -33.07 -15.88
N HIS A 43 42.82 -33.94 -16.54
CA HIS A 43 41.97 -34.98 -15.95
C HIS A 43 42.81 -36.03 -15.19
N GLN A 44 42.26 -36.61 -14.11
CA GLN A 44 41.98 -38.06 -14.04
C GLN A 44 41.14 -38.47 -12.82
N ARG A 45 40.56 -39.65 -12.93
CA ARG A 45 39.40 -40.26 -12.26
C ARG A 45 39.84 -41.60 -11.63
N LEU A 46 38.99 -42.19 -10.77
CA LEU A 46 38.94 -43.58 -10.22
C LEU A 46 39.27 -43.67 -8.72
N SER A 47 38.29 -43.89 -7.82
CA SER A 47 37.75 -45.18 -7.29
C SER A 47 38.80 -45.97 -6.48
N SER A 48 38.59 -46.54 -5.29
CA SER A 48 37.41 -47.01 -4.54
C SER A 48 37.89 -47.65 -3.21
N GLN A 49 36.95 -47.96 -2.31
CA GLN A 49 37.01 -48.88 -1.13
C GLN A 49 37.50 -48.26 0.21
N ASN A 50 36.62 -48.06 1.20
CA ASN A 50 36.01 -48.99 2.18
C ASN A 50 36.85 -49.04 3.48
N GLU A 51 36.36 -48.44 4.57
CA GLU A 51 36.35 -49.07 5.90
C GLU A 51 35.47 -48.30 6.91
N ARG A 52 34.85 -49.08 7.80
CA ARG A 52 33.80 -48.73 8.74
C ARG A 52 34.38 -48.18 10.04
N GLN A 53 33.70 -47.24 10.69
CA GLN A 53 33.56 -47.25 12.16
C GLN A 53 32.36 -46.39 12.61
N SER A 54 31.53 -46.99 13.46
CA SER A 54 30.25 -46.49 13.98
C SER A 54 30.41 -45.40 15.04
N PRO A 55 29.40 -44.52 15.25
CA PRO A 55 29.41 -43.50 16.29
C PRO A 55 28.83 -44.01 17.62
N ALA A 56 29.44 -43.60 18.74
CA ALA A 56 29.01 -43.90 20.11
C ALA A 56 27.99 -42.87 20.64
N ALA A 57 27.08 -43.35 21.48
CA ALA A 57 25.94 -42.66 22.10
C ALA A 57 26.33 -41.69 23.25
N PRO A 58 25.47 -40.72 23.60
CA PRO A 58 25.72 -39.77 24.69
C PRO A 58 25.29 -40.30 26.08
N PRO A 59 25.96 -39.89 27.18
CA PRO A 59 25.57 -40.26 28.55
C PRO A 59 24.51 -39.30 29.20
N PRO A 60 23.83 -39.75 30.28
CA PRO A 60 22.54 -39.22 30.78
C PRO A 60 22.66 -38.12 31.86
N PRO A 61 21.54 -37.49 32.32
CA PRO A 61 21.55 -36.28 33.14
C PRO A 61 21.58 -36.57 34.66
N PRO A 62 22.08 -35.63 35.49
CA PRO A 62 21.93 -35.70 36.93
C PRO A 62 20.70 -34.93 37.45
N SER A 63 20.14 -35.49 38.52
CA SER A 63 18.89 -35.16 39.22
C SER A 63 19.05 -34.13 40.37
N SER A 64 18.05 -33.25 40.48
CA SER A 64 17.41 -32.67 41.69
C SER A 64 18.23 -32.31 42.94
N GLY A 65 18.17 -31.02 43.32
CA GLY A 65 18.47 -30.52 44.66
C GLY A 65 18.44 -28.98 44.75
N ASP A 66 17.29 -28.47 45.20
CA ASP A 66 17.12 -27.31 46.10
C ASP A 66 17.22 -25.83 45.65
N LEU A 67 16.10 -25.13 45.95
CA LEU A 67 15.90 -23.73 46.36
C LEU A 67 15.55 -22.67 45.30
N LEU A 68 14.24 -22.47 45.11
CA LEU A 68 13.59 -21.23 44.67
C LEU A 68 13.57 -20.21 45.84
N PRO A 69 13.60 -18.88 45.56
CA PRO A 69 13.00 -17.91 46.46
C PRO A 69 11.60 -17.49 45.98
N ASP A 70 10.72 -17.39 46.99
CA ASP A 70 9.29 -17.18 46.93
C ASP A 70 8.84 -15.86 46.28
N VAL A 71 7.71 -15.97 45.58
CA VAL A 71 6.85 -14.87 45.14
C VAL A 71 5.96 -14.48 46.31
N GLU A 72 6.12 -13.26 46.84
CA GLU A 72 5.20 -12.69 47.82
C GLU A 72 4.27 -11.67 47.16
N PHE A 73 2.97 -11.87 47.38
CA PHE A 73 1.85 -11.14 46.78
C PHE A 73 1.00 -10.61 47.95
N ILE A 74 0.89 -9.30 48.16
CA ILE A 74 -0.09 -8.70 49.09
C ILE A 74 -0.62 -7.36 48.50
N PRO A 75 -1.92 -7.00 48.71
CA PRO A 75 -2.72 -6.23 47.75
C PRO A 75 -2.99 -4.77 48.14
N GLY A 76 -3.35 -3.99 47.10
CA GLY A 76 -4.40 -2.94 47.07
C GLY A 76 -4.42 -1.83 48.11
N LEU A 77 -4.14 -0.59 47.68
CA LEU A 77 -4.83 0.61 48.17
C LEU A 77 -5.04 1.61 47.02
N SER A 78 -6.32 1.89 46.78
CA SER A 78 -6.89 2.98 46.01
C SER A 78 -6.84 4.30 46.78
N ASN A 79 -6.51 5.41 46.10
CA ASN A 79 -7.26 6.68 46.12
C ASN A 79 -6.46 7.80 45.43
N ASP A 80 -7.00 8.28 44.30
CA ASP A 80 -7.32 9.68 44.05
C ASP A 80 -6.84 10.71 45.09
N GLN A 81 -5.93 11.62 44.72
CA GLN A 81 -6.24 13.05 44.51
C GLN A 81 -5.01 13.98 44.46
N THR A 82 -5.11 14.92 43.52
CA THR A 82 -4.71 16.34 43.57
C THR A 82 -3.25 16.76 43.49
N LEU A 83 -2.97 17.38 42.33
CA LEU A 83 -2.12 18.53 42.07
C LEU A 83 -1.90 19.45 43.29
N ALA A 84 -0.64 19.77 43.56
CA ALA A 84 -0.25 21.03 44.20
C ALA A 84 0.95 21.64 43.45
N ILE A 85 0.73 22.86 42.97
CA ILE A 85 1.71 23.80 42.45
C ILE A 85 2.30 24.53 43.66
N ASP A 86 3.63 24.55 43.85
CA ASP A 86 4.37 25.81 44.06
C ASP A 86 5.92 25.67 44.10
N SER A 87 6.54 26.44 43.20
CA SER A 87 7.68 27.36 43.34
C SER A 87 9.07 27.00 43.93
N SER A 88 10.06 27.39 43.10
CA SER A 88 11.36 28.04 43.36
C SER A 88 12.48 27.34 44.15
N GLY A 89 13.48 26.88 43.38
CA GLY A 89 14.89 27.25 43.57
C GLY A 89 15.68 26.52 44.64
N ILE A 90 16.24 25.34 44.30
CA ILE A 90 17.43 24.80 44.94
C ILE A 90 18.28 24.06 43.89
N ASP A 91 19.57 24.41 43.87
CA ASP A 91 20.64 23.89 43.03
C ASP A 91 20.71 22.35 43.02
N ARG A 92 20.74 21.78 41.80
CA ARG A 92 21.11 20.40 41.52
C ARG A 92 22.04 20.34 40.31
N GLU A 93 23.18 21.02 40.38
CA GLU A 93 24.37 20.52 39.68
C GLU A 93 24.83 19.25 40.39
N SER A 94 25.13 18.19 39.63
CA SER A 94 25.52 16.83 40.06
C SER A 94 24.41 15.78 40.28
N GLN A 95 23.50 15.65 39.31
CA GLN A 95 23.02 14.32 38.92
C GLN A 95 23.57 13.99 37.54
N PRO A 96 24.12 12.78 37.28
CA PRO A 96 24.36 12.37 35.92
C PRO A 96 22.99 12.34 35.24
N LEU A 97 22.77 13.25 34.29
CA LEU A 97 21.68 13.17 33.34
C LEU A 97 21.90 11.89 32.52
N LEU A 98 21.55 10.75 33.10
CA LEU A 98 21.00 9.62 32.39
C LEU A 98 19.62 10.03 31.84
N GLY A 99 19.63 11.10 31.03
CA GLY A 99 18.74 11.25 29.88
C GLY A 99 19.11 10.14 28.92
N ARG A 100 18.75 8.93 29.33
CA ARG A 100 19.00 7.67 28.67
C ARG A 100 18.18 7.69 27.40
N LEU A 101 18.79 8.17 26.32
CA LEU A 101 18.69 7.56 24.99
C LEU A 101 17.27 7.13 24.56
N GLU A 102 16.25 7.97 24.75
CA GLU A 102 15.07 7.91 23.89
C GLU A 102 15.45 8.61 22.59
N LEU A 103 16.32 7.94 21.80
CA LEU A 103 16.21 8.14 20.37
C LEU A 103 14.75 7.87 20.01
N ASP A 104 14.22 8.66 19.10
CA ASP A 104 12.92 8.51 18.44
C ASP A 104 12.91 7.22 17.55
N VAL A 105 13.37 6.08 18.08
CA VAL A 105 13.40 4.72 17.48
C VAL A 105 12.00 4.08 17.50
N THR A 106 10.97 4.84 17.86
CA THR A 106 9.61 4.32 18.07
C THR A 106 8.71 4.48 16.85
N PHE A 107 9.12 5.22 15.80
CA PHE A 107 8.24 5.56 14.69
C PHE A 107 7.73 4.36 13.89
N ASN A 108 8.55 3.33 13.71
CA ASN A 108 8.22 2.14 12.92
C ASN A 108 7.89 0.93 13.82
N ARG A 109 7.33 1.18 15.01
CA ARG A 109 6.84 0.13 15.89
C ARG A 109 5.32 0.02 15.80
N PHE A 110 4.85 -1.17 15.43
CA PHE A 110 3.44 -1.51 15.30
C PHE A 110 3.14 -2.62 16.33
N PRO A 111 2.78 -2.27 17.58
CA PRO A 111 2.56 -3.26 18.64
C PRO A 111 1.37 -4.19 18.32
N ASP A 112 0.43 -3.72 17.52
CA ASP A 112 -0.69 -4.49 16.97
C ASP A 112 -0.29 -5.43 15.83
N ASP A 113 0.93 -5.30 15.29
CA ASP A 113 1.42 -6.06 14.14
C ASP A 113 2.94 -6.30 14.22
N PRO A 114 3.39 -7.25 15.06
CA PRO A 114 4.80 -7.56 15.22
C PRO A 114 5.47 -8.06 13.94
N GLN A 115 4.72 -8.74 13.05
CA GLN A 115 5.23 -9.21 11.77
C GLN A 115 5.57 -8.05 10.84
N PHE A 116 4.69 -7.04 10.76
CA PHE A 116 4.99 -5.83 9.98
C PHE A 116 6.14 -5.03 10.60
N THR A 117 6.23 -4.96 11.94
CA THR A 117 7.37 -4.33 12.64
C THR A 117 8.70 -4.99 12.25
N GLU A 118 8.77 -6.32 12.29
CA GLU A 118 9.94 -7.08 11.88
C GLU A 118 10.29 -6.85 10.39
N LEU A 119 9.28 -6.79 9.52
CA LEU A 119 9.49 -6.54 8.09
C LEU A 119 10.10 -5.15 7.83
N VAL A 120 9.63 -4.12 8.53
CA VAL A 120 10.21 -2.77 8.41
C VAL A 120 11.61 -2.72 9.03
N TRP A 121 11.85 -3.42 10.14
CA TRP A 121 13.19 -3.54 10.71
C TRP A 121 14.18 -4.20 9.74
N GLN A 122 13.77 -5.25 9.02
CA GLN A 122 14.60 -5.85 7.96
C GLN A 122 14.93 -4.86 6.84
N ALA A 123 13.99 -3.98 6.47
CA ALA A 123 14.25 -2.93 5.49
C ALA A 123 15.30 -1.91 5.99
N GLU A 124 15.19 -1.49 7.25
CA GLU A 124 16.17 -0.59 7.90
C GLU A 124 17.55 -1.23 7.95
N CYS A 125 17.64 -2.48 8.41
CA CYS A 125 18.90 -3.23 8.42
C CYS A 125 19.49 -3.42 7.01
N ALA A 126 18.67 -3.65 6.00
CA ALA A 126 19.15 -3.75 4.61
C ALA A 126 19.81 -2.44 4.17
N ILE A 127 19.15 -1.31 4.42
CA ILE A 127 19.66 0.02 4.07
C ILE A 127 20.97 0.32 4.80
N ASP A 128 21.04 0.04 6.10
CA ASP A 128 22.23 0.27 6.93
C ASP A 128 23.42 -0.57 6.46
N ASN A 129 23.16 -1.76 5.90
CA ASN A 129 24.17 -2.64 5.31
C ASN A 129 24.43 -2.38 3.81
N GLY A 130 23.96 -1.25 3.26
CA GLY A 130 24.22 -0.85 1.87
C GLY A 130 23.35 -1.54 0.82
N VAL A 131 22.34 -2.32 1.23
CA VAL A 131 21.33 -2.90 0.33
C VAL A 131 20.18 -1.91 0.19
N TYR A 132 20.31 -1.00 -0.78
CA TYR A 132 19.37 0.10 -0.94
C TYR A 132 18.08 -0.28 -1.69
N PRO A 133 16.97 0.44 -1.44
CA PRO A 133 15.76 0.37 -2.25
C PRO A 133 16.02 0.73 -3.72
N GLU A 134 15.33 0.05 -4.63
CA GLU A 134 15.43 0.28 -6.06
C GLU A 134 14.26 1.10 -6.56
N ARG A 135 14.54 2.15 -7.35
CA ARG A 135 13.49 3.02 -7.87
C ARG A 135 12.66 2.31 -8.95
N ILE A 136 11.35 2.42 -8.83
CA ILE A 136 10.39 1.98 -9.83
C ILE A 136 10.19 3.12 -10.85
N TYR A 137 10.51 2.88 -12.11
CA TYR A 137 10.42 3.91 -13.16
C TYR A 137 9.02 4.05 -13.75
N GLN A 138 8.20 3.00 -13.67
CA GLN A 138 6.78 3.03 -14.06
C GLN A 138 5.95 3.88 -13.07
N GLY A 139 4.76 4.35 -13.48
CA GLY A 139 3.89 5.21 -12.66
C GLY A 139 4.22 6.71 -12.73
N SER A 140 3.66 7.54 -11.84
CA SER A 140 3.84 9.01 -11.88
C SER A 140 4.44 9.65 -10.62
N SER A 141 4.65 8.86 -9.56
CA SER A 141 5.27 9.23 -8.29
C SER A 141 6.70 8.67 -8.16
N GLY A 142 7.43 9.09 -7.11
CA GLY A 142 8.54 8.32 -6.58
C GLY A 142 8.03 7.08 -5.85
N SER A 143 8.41 5.90 -6.32
CA SER A 143 8.09 4.60 -5.72
C SER A 143 9.34 3.73 -5.72
N TYR A 144 9.54 2.94 -4.69
CA TYR A 144 10.77 2.17 -4.48
C TYR A 144 10.46 0.73 -4.06
N PHE A 145 11.10 -0.25 -4.71
CA PHE A 145 11.17 -1.62 -4.20
C PHE A 145 12.15 -1.65 -3.03
N VAL A 146 11.64 -1.94 -1.84
CA VAL A 146 12.43 -2.08 -0.63
C VAL A 146 12.85 -3.53 -0.47
N LYS A 147 14.10 -3.75 -0.08
CA LYS A 147 14.72 -5.07 0.04
C LYS A 147 15.03 -5.40 1.49
N ASN A 148 15.13 -6.69 1.79
CA ASN A 148 15.71 -7.18 3.03
C ASN A 148 17.24 -7.34 2.90
N PRO A 149 17.98 -7.73 3.97
CA PRO A 149 19.43 -7.89 3.90
C PRO A 149 19.91 -8.97 2.91
N ALA A 150 19.05 -9.93 2.56
CA ALA A 150 19.33 -10.93 1.54
C ALA A 150 19.09 -10.42 0.10
N GLY A 151 18.69 -9.16 -0.07
CA GLY A 151 18.40 -8.55 -1.38
C GLY A 151 17.03 -8.92 -1.97
N LYS A 152 16.18 -9.66 -1.26
CA LYS A 152 14.81 -9.97 -1.69
C LYS A 152 13.92 -8.75 -1.51
N ILE A 153 13.08 -8.45 -2.49
CA ILE A 153 12.04 -7.42 -2.39
C ILE A 153 11.00 -7.84 -1.34
N ILE A 154 10.74 -6.96 -0.38
CA ILE A 154 9.80 -7.19 0.73
C ILE A 154 8.67 -6.17 0.78
N GLY A 155 8.83 -5.02 0.09
CA GLY A 155 7.80 -4.01 0.06
C GLY A 155 7.97 -2.97 -1.03
N VAL A 156 6.93 -2.16 -1.20
CA VAL A 156 6.93 -0.96 -2.03
C VAL A 156 6.77 0.24 -1.11
N PHE A 157 7.73 1.15 -1.14
CA PHE A 157 7.69 2.40 -0.39
C PHE A 157 7.41 3.58 -1.31
N LYS A 158 6.42 4.40 -0.95
CA LYS A 158 6.04 5.62 -1.68
C LYS A 158 6.15 6.82 -0.72
N PRO A 159 7.26 7.59 -0.76
CA PRO A 159 7.44 8.74 0.11
C PRO A 159 6.51 9.89 -0.28
N LYS A 160 5.88 10.49 0.72
CA LYS A 160 4.91 11.60 0.59
C LYS A 160 5.46 12.75 -0.28
N ASP A 161 6.69 13.16 -0.03
CA ASP A 161 7.28 14.35 -0.67
C ASP A 161 7.68 14.13 -2.14
N GLU A 162 7.62 12.89 -2.64
CA GLU A 162 7.88 12.52 -4.04
C GLU A 162 6.62 12.10 -4.81
N GLU A 163 5.42 12.29 -4.21
CA GLU A 163 4.14 12.13 -4.90
C GLU A 163 4.01 13.07 -6.12
N PRO A 164 3.05 12.86 -7.04
CA PRO A 164 2.92 13.65 -8.26
C PRO A 164 2.83 15.18 -8.02
N TYR A 165 2.29 15.58 -6.87
CA TYR A 165 2.17 16.97 -6.41
C TYR A 165 3.10 17.30 -5.22
N GLY A 166 3.94 16.35 -4.82
CA GLY A 166 4.96 16.51 -3.78
C GLY A 166 6.02 17.51 -4.22
N ARG A 167 6.59 18.24 -3.25
CA ARG A 167 7.61 19.28 -3.49
C ARG A 167 8.85 18.75 -4.19
N LEU A 168 9.14 17.45 -4.02
CA LEU A 168 10.35 16.79 -4.52
C LEU A 168 10.01 15.69 -5.53
N ASN A 169 8.89 15.82 -6.26
CA ASN A 169 8.59 14.90 -7.35
C ASN A 169 9.77 14.85 -8.35
N PRO A 170 10.44 13.70 -8.53
CA PRO A 170 11.58 13.57 -9.44
C PRO A 170 11.17 13.58 -10.92
N LYS A 171 9.87 13.48 -11.25
CA LYS A 171 9.34 13.61 -12.62
C LYS A 171 8.95 15.08 -12.88
N TRP A 172 9.84 15.82 -13.54
CA TRP A 172 9.75 17.27 -13.80
C TRP A 172 8.54 17.70 -14.65
N THR A 173 7.95 16.78 -15.40
CA THR A 173 6.87 17.02 -16.38
C THR A 173 5.57 17.58 -15.79
N LYS A 174 5.25 17.32 -14.51
CA LYS A 174 4.02 17.86 -13.87
C LYS A 174 4.17 19.28 -13.31
N TRP A 175 5.38 19.77 -13.04
CA TRP A 175 5.60 21.18 -12.66
C TRP A 175 5.32 22.12 -13.83
N MET A 176 5.77 21.73 -15.04
CA MET A 176 5.48 22.45 -16.29
C MET A 176 3.98 22.44 -16.62
N HIS A 177 3.27 21.33 -16.38
CA HIS A 177 1.82 21.26 -16.60
C HIS A 177 0.99 22.04 -15.56
N LYS A 178 1.46 22.13 -14.31
CA LYS A 178 0.83 22.95 -13.24
C LYS A 178 0.86 24.45 -13.57
N LEU A 179 1.88 24.91 -14.32
CA LEU A 179 2.03 26.30 -14.73
C LEU A 179 1.18 26.66 -15.97
N CYS A 180 1.01 25.73 -16.91
CA CYS A 180 0.37 26.04 -18.21
C CYS A 180 -1.15 25.84 -18.26
N CYS A 181 -1.79 25.08 -17.35
CA CYS A 181 -3.24 24.78 -17.40
C CYS A 181 -3.88 24.44 -16.02
N PRO A 182 -4.03 25.41 -15.10
CA PRO A 182 -4.49 25.16 -13.73
C PRO A 182 -5.91 24.59 -13.59
N CYS A 183 -6.79 24.74 -14.58
CA CYS A 183 -8.16 24.19 -14.57
C CYS A 183 -8.25 22.73 -15.09
N CYS A 184 -7.20 22.21 -15.71
CA CYS A 184 -7.21 20.89 -16.37
C CYS A 184 -6.33 19.84 -15.68
N PHE A 185 -5.65 20.14 -14.57
CA PHE A 185 -4.70 19.19 -13.98
C PHE A 185 -4.88 19.02 -12.47
N GLY A 186 -5.11 17.78 -12.05
CA GLY A 186 -5.49 17.43 -10.68
C GLY A 186 -6.84 16.73 -10.60
N ARG A 187 -6.94 15.72 -9.72
CA ARG A 187 -8.24 15.19 -9.29
C ARG A 187 -8.80 16.16 -8.25
N SER A 188 -9.58 17.15 -8.69
CA SER A 188 -10.12 18.24 -7.85
C SER A 188 -10.99 17.78 -6.68
N CYS A 189 -11.41 16.51 -6.67
CA CYS A 189 -12.14 15.86 -5.58
C CYS A 189 -11.23 15.24 -4.51
N LEU A 190 -9.91 15.19 -4.72
CA LEU A 190 -8.92 14.63 -3.79
C LEU A 190 -8.15 15.73 -3.07
N ILE A 191 -7.76 15.46 -1.82
CA ILE A 191 -6.86 16.31 -1.05
C ILE A 191 -5.43 16.10 -1.60
N PRO A 192 -4.69 17.17 -1.97
CA PRO A 192 -3.34 17.03 -2.46
C PRO A 192 -2.37 16.43 -1.41
N ASN A 193 -1.38 15.66 -1.87
CA ASN A 193 -0.22 15.24 -1.06
C ASN A 193 -0.56 14.35 0.16
N GLN A 194 -1.65 13.58 0.05
CA GLN A 194 -2.10 12.59 1.04
C GLN A 194 -2.25 11.19 0.41
N GLY A 195 -1.59 10.92 -0.71
CA GLY A 195 -1.70 9.62 -1.39
C GLY A 195 -1.23 8.46 -0.50
N TYR A 196 -0.14 8.67 0.24
CA TYR A 196 0.35 7.69 1.22
C TYR A 196 -0.66 7.35 2.34
N LEU A 197 -1.51 8.30 2.75
CA LEU A 197 -2.60 8.05 3.69
C LEU A 197 -3.73 7.28 3.03
N SER A 198 -4.03 7.57 1.76
CA SER A 198 -5.00 6.82 0.97
C SER A 198 -4.58 5.34 0.82
N GLU A 199 -3.29 5.09 0.58
CA GLU A 199 -2.72 3.72 0.54
C GLU A 199 -2.90 2.98 1.87
N ALA A 200 -2.49 3.59 2.99
CA ALA A 200 -2.64 3.00 4.31
C ALA A 200 -4.13 2.88 4.74
N GLY A 201 -4.96 3.83 4.34
CA GLY A 201 -6.40 3.85 4.61
C GLY A 201 -7.14 2.73 3.88
N ALA A 202 -6.74 2.40 2.65
CA ALA A 202 -7.29 1.25 1.94
C ALA A 202 -6.97 -0.07 2.64
N SER A 203 -5.73 -0.25 3.14
CA SER A 203 -5.37 -1.43 3.93
C SER A 203 -6.07 -1.47 5.30
N LEU A 204 -6.37 -0.31 5.89
CA LEU A 204 -7.18 -0.23 7.11
C LEU A 204 -8.62 -0.69 6.84
N VAL A 205 -9.27 -0.17 5.80
CA VAL A 205 -10.64 -0.56 5.40
C VAL A 205 -10.71 -2.06 5.06
N ASP A 206 -9.74 -2.57 4.29
CA ASP A 206 -9.64 -3.99 3.93
C ASP A 206 -9.60 -4.90 5.16
N ARG A 207 -8.72 -4.60 6.13
CA ARG A 207 -8.57 -5.38 7.37
C ARG A 207 -9.80 -5.28 8.25
N LYS A 208 -10.38 -4.08 8.40
CA LYS A 208 -11.56 -3.88 9.25
C LYS A 208 -12.79 -4.62 8.73
N LEU A 209 -12.92 -4.77 7.41
CA LEU A 209 -14.00 -5.52 6.76
C LEU A 209 -13.69 -7.01 6.58
N GLY A 210 -12.45 -7.45 6.77
CA GLY A 210 -12.03 -8.83 6.54
C GLY A 210 -11.98 -9.23 5.05
N LEU A 211 -11.67 -8.29 4.15
CA LEU A 211 -11.62 -8.55 2.71
C LEU A 211 -10.38 -9.37 2.31
N GLY A 212 -9.21 -9.01 2.85
CA GLY A 212 -7.97 -9.76 2.64
C GLY A 212 -7.43 -9.69 1.22
N ILE A 213 -7.61 -8.56 0.53
CA ILE A 213 -7.14 -8.32 -0.84
C ILE A 213 -6.12 -7.19 -0.94
N VAL A 214 -6.03 -6.27 0.02
CA VAL A 214 -4.99 -5.24 0.04
C VAL A 214 -3.77 -5.78 0.78
N PRO A 215 -2.58 -5.90 0.14
CA PRO A 215 -1.36 -6.23 0.87
C PRO A 215 -1.13 -5.24 2.01
N ASN A 216 -0.77 -5.73 3.19
CA ASN A 216 -0.69 -4.92 4.41
C ASN A 216 0.14 -3.65 4.15
N THR A 217 -0.48 -2.49 4.40
CA THR A 217 0.10 -1.19 4.08
C THR A 217 -0.03 -0.26 5.27
N ARG A 218 1.10 0.30 5.74
CA ARG A 218 1.13 1.26 6.85
C ARG A 218 1.93 2.50 6.49
N VAL A 219 1.76 3.55 7.29
CA VAL A 219 2.63 4.74 7.25
C VAL A 219 3.92 4.38 7.97
N VAL A 220 5.05 4.54 7.29
CA VAL A 220 6.39 4.31 7.87
C VAL A 220 7.28 5.51 7.61
N LYS A 221 8.42 5.55 8.28
CA LYS A 221 9.50 6.50 8.02
C LYS A 221 10.77 5.77 7.64
N LEU A 222 11.29 5.99 6.43
CA LEU A 222 12.56 5.41 6.00
C LEU A 222 13.57 6.50 5.65
N VAL A 223 14.85 6.19 5.84
CA VAL A 223 15.99 7.00 5.40
C VAL A 223 16.72 6.19 4.35
N SER A 224 17.05 6.74 3.18
CA SER A 224 17.91 6.06 2.22
C SER A 224 18.52 7.04 1.22
N GLU A 225 19.80 6.91 0.90
CA GLU A 225 20.50 7.84 0.01
C GLU A 225 19.96 7.88 -1.43
N VAL A 226 19.24 6.83 -1.83
CA VAL A 226 18.59 6.70 -3.15
C VAL A 226 17.31 7.53 -3.27
N PHE A 227 16.71 7.94 -2.14
CA PHE A 227 15.53 8.79 -2.16
C PHE A 227 15.87 10.20 -2.66
N ASN A 228 14.86 10.93 -3.14
CA ASN A 228 15.07 12.27 -3.67
C ASN A 228 15.10 13.32 -2.55
N TYR A 229 16.31 13.75 -2.17
CA TYR A 229 16.53 14.81 -1.19
C TYR A 229 16.98 16.13 -1.83
N PRO A 230 16.61 17.28 -1.24
CA PRO A 230 17.18 18.57 -1.62
C PRO A 230 18.71 18.56 -1.52
N ARG A 231 19.39 19.33 -2.39
CA ARG A 231 20.87 19.44 -2.38
C ARG A 231 21.43 19.85 -1.03
N LEU A 232 20.74 20.76 -0.33
CA LEU A 232 21.11 21.23 1.00
C LEU A 232 21.12 20.10 2.04
N ASP A 233 20.16 19.19 1.99
CA ASP A 233 20.10 18.07 2.94
C ASP A 233 21.20 17.06 2.68
N ARG A 234 21.51 16.79 1.41
CA ARG A 234 22.67 15.96 1.02
C ARG A 234 24.00 16.57 1.48
N GLN A 235 24.17 17.89 1.31
CA GLN A 235 25.38 18.59 1.76
C GLN A 235 25.52 18.59 3.28
N LYS A 236 24.42 18.83 4.02
CA LYS A 236 24.42 18.78 5.49
C LYS A 236 24.76 17.38 6.01
N ALA A 237 24.21 16.32 5.40
CA ALA A 237 24.53 14.95 5.77
C ALA A 237 26.02 14.65 5.57
N ARG A 238 26.58 15.00 4.41
CA ARG A 238 28.02 14.85 4.12
C ARG A 238 28.92 15.63 5.07
N MET A 239 28.56 16.88 5.35
CA MET A 239 29.33 17.74 6.25
C MET A 239 29.35 17.18 7.68
N LYS A 240 28.19 16.71 8.18
CA LYS A 240 28.11 16.06 9.49
C LYS A 240 28.90 14.76 9.55
N GLN A 241 28.86 13.95 8.48
CA GLN A 241 29.66 12.73 8.39
C GLN A 241 31.15 13.05 8.43
N ALA A 242 31.61 14.02 7.63
CA ALA A 242 33.00 14.45 7.62
C ALA A 242 33.48 15.00 8.97
N ILE A 243 32.64 15.77 9.68
CA ILE A 243 32.97 16.28 11.03
C ILE A 243 33.04 15.12 12.03
N MET A 244 32.15 14.14 11.94
CA MET A 244 32.19 12.96 12.81
C MET A 244 33.45 12.12 12.58
N ASP A 245 33.80 11.88 11.31
CA ASP A 245 34.99 11.10 10.95
C ASP A 245 36.29 11.83 11.36
N GLN A 246 36.31 13.17 11.32
CA GLN A 246 37.47 13.99 11.70
C GLN A 246 37.56 14.29 13.21
N PHE A 247 36.43 14.45 13.90
CA PHE A 247 36.36 14.82 15.32
C PHE A 247 35.31 13.97 16.06
N PRO A 248 35.65 12.72 16.44
CA PRO A 248 34.72 11.79 17.07
C PRO A 248 34.10 12.33 18.37
N THR A 249 34.85 13.13 19.12
CA THR A 249 34.45 13.77 20.38
C THR A 249 33.46 14.92 20.22
N VAL A 250 33.44 15.60 19.06
CA VAL A 250 32.48 16.67 18.74
C VAL A 250 31.27 16.08 17.98
N GLY A 251 31.49 15.00 17.23
CA GLY A 251 30.47 14.28 16.47
C GLY A 251 29.34 13.71 17.34
N SER A 252 29.63 13.29 18.58
CA SER A 252 28.62 12.71 19.48
C SER A 252 27.52 13.70 19.91
N HIS A 253 27.77 15.01 19.76
CA HIS A 253 26.79 16.07 20.04
C HIS A 253 25.80 16.32 18.88
N PHE A 254 25.99 15.70 17.71
CA PHE A 254 25.00 15.81 16.63
C PHE A 254 23.86 14.81 16.84
N ASN A 255 22.74 15.29 17.38
CA ASN A 255 21.52 14.49 17.62
C ASN A 255 20.87 13.90 16.34
N ARG A 256 21.41 14.14 15.14
CA ARG A 256 20.88 13.64 13.87
C ARG A 256 21.98 13.56 12.82
N ILE A 257 22.60 12.39 12.72
CA ILE A 257 23.61 12.05 11.71
C ILE A 257 22.86 11.43 10.53
N GLY A 258 23.19 11.84 9.30
CA GLY A 258 22.54 11.34 8.09
C GLY A 258 21.36 12.16 7.55
N LEU A 259 20.70 11.61 6.52
CA LEU A 259 19.58 12.22 5.82
C LEU A 259 18.30 12.19 6.67
N PRO A 260 17.37 13.16 6.50
CA PRO A 260 16.13 13.16 7.26
C PRO A 260 15.22 11.99 6.83
N PRO A 261 14.53 11.31 7.76
CA PRO A 261 13.56 10.27 7.41
C PRO A 261 12.40 10.83 6.60
N LYS A 262 12.06 10.14 5.53
CA LYS A 262 10.90 10.41 4.70
C LYS A 262 9.72 9.58 5.19
N VAL A 263 8.58 10.25 5.42
CA VAL A 263 7.31 9.57 5.68
C VAL A 263 6.68 9.12 4.37
N GLY A 264 6.09 7.93 4.36
CA GLY A 264 5.42 7.39 3.19
C GLY A 264 4.64 6.13 3.51
N SER A 265 3.94 5.60 2.51
CA SER A 265 3.25 4.32 2.63
C SER A 265 4.23 3.21 2.32
N PHE A 266 4.24 2.18 3.15
CA PHE A 266 4.97 0.94 2.92
C PHE A 266 3.96 -0.18 2.76
N GLN A 267 3.88 -0.73 1.56
CA GLN A 267 3.01 -1.84 1.21
C GLN A 267 3.84 -3.11 1.10
N VAL A 268 3.42 -4.20 1.75
CA VAL A 268 4.08 -5.50 1.63
C VAL A 268 4.05 -5.97 0.16
N PHE A 269 5.19 -6.47 -0.32
CA PHE A 269 5.31 -7.00 -1.67
C PHE A 269 4.67 -8.39 -1.76
N VAL A 270 3.98 -8.68 -2.87
CA VAL A 270 3.31 -9.97 -3.11
C VAL A 270 3.97 -10.72 -4.27
N ASP A 271 4.47 -11.92 -3.98
CA ASP A 271 5.16 -12.78 -4.96
C ASP A 271 4.15 -13.55 -5.83
N GLY A 272 4.46 -13.74 -7.13
CA GLY A 272 3.70 -14.61 -8.04
C GLY A 272 2.44 -13.99 -8.64
N TYR A 273 2.22 -12.69 -8.46
CA TYR A 273 1.10 -11.95 -9.04
C TYR A 273 1.46 -11.34 -10.40
N LYS A 274 0.46 -11.13 -11.26
CA LYS A 274 0.55 -10.36 -12.51
C LYS A 274 -0.63 -9.42 -12.64
N ASP A 275 -0.51 -8.38 -13.47
CA ASP A 275 -1.60 -7.45 -13.79
C ASP A 275 -2.89 -8.20 -14.14
N ALA A 276 -4.04 -7.74 -13.64
CA ALA A 276 -5.30 -8.42 -13.92
C ALA A 276 -5.60 -8.48 -15.42
N ASP A 277 -5.27 -7.40 -16.15
CA ASP A 277 -5.38 -7.31 -17.60
C ASP A 277 -4.61 -8.43 -18.34
N TYR A 278 -3.50 -8.93 -17.79
CA TYR A 278 -2.79 -10.09 -18.35
C TYR A 278 -3.62 -11.37 -18.29
N TRP A 279 -4.25 -11.64 -17.14
CA TRP A 279 -5.02 -12.88 -16.93
C TRP A 279 -6.40 -12.83 -17.57
N LEU A 280 -7.08 -11.68 -17.46
CA LEU A 280 -8.41 -11.48 -18.06
C LEU A 280 -8.38 -11.74 -19.57
N ARG A 281 -7.38 -11.22 -20.29
CA ARG A 281 -7.20 -11.48 -21.73
C ARG A 281 -6.92 -12.95 -22.07
N ARG A 282 -6.27 -13.69 -21.18
CA ARG A 282 -6.04 -15.12 -21.37
C ARG A 282 -7.32 -15.92 -21.18
N TRP A 283 -8.10 -15.59 -20.15
CA TRP A 283 -9.36 -16.26 -19.85
C TRP A 283 -10.49 -15.96 -20.85
N GLU A 284 -10.32 -14.97 -21.73
CA GLU A 284 -11.21 -14.80 -22.90
C GLU A 284 -11.07 -15.97 -23.89
N ASN A 285 -9.90 -16.59 -23.98
CA ASN A 285 -9.61 -17.70 -24.90
C ASN A 285 -9.52 -19.07 -24.19
N GLU A 286 -9.13 -19.08 -22.92
CA GLU A 286 -8.94 -20.29 -22.11
C GLU A 286 -10.03 -20.37 -21.02
N SER A 287 -10.86 -21.41 -21.05
CA SER A 287 -11.90 -21.58 -20.03
C SER A 287 -11.29 -21.98 -18.68
N MET A 288 -11.52 -21.17 -17.65
CA MET A 288 -11.12 -21.47 -16.29
C MET A 288 -12.01 -22.57 -15.67
N PRO A 289 -11.47 -23.52 -14.87
CA PRO A 289 -12.26 -24.48 -14.11
C PRO A 289 -13.33 -23.79 -13.26
N ALA A 290 -14.53 -24.38 -13.19
CA ALA A 290 -15.69 -23.73 -12.56
C ALA A 290 -15.44 -23.33 -11.09
N HIS A 291 -14.68 -24.13 -10.34
CA HIS A 291 -14.34 -23.82 -8.94
C HIS A 291 -13.44 -22.59 -8.82
N LEU A 292 -12.43 -22.44 -9.70
CA LEU A 292 -11.56 -21.27 -9.74
C LEU A 292 -12.30 -20.04 -10.27
N SER A 293 -13.19 -20.21 -11.23
CA SER A 293 -14.04 -19.10 -11.70
C SER A 293 -14.94 -18.57 -10.57
N ARG A 294 -15.46 -19.46 -9.71
CA ARG A 294 -16.24 -19.05 -8.54
C ARG A 294 -15.37 -18.34 -7.51
N GLU A 295 -14.19 -18.86 -7.19
CA GLU A 295 -13.25 -18.20 -6.27
C GLU A 295 -12.82 -16.83 -6.79
N PHE A 296 -12.51 -16.73 -8.09
CA PHE A 296 -12.19 -15.45 -8.72
C PHE A 296 -13.34 -14.44 -8.59
N GLN A 297 -14.59 -14.88 -8.79
CA GLN A 297 -15.76 -14.02 -8.60
C GLN A 297 -15.87 -13.52 -7.15
N LEU A 298 -15.61 -14.37 -6.15
CA LEU A 298 -15.61 -13.95 -4.74
C LEU A 298 -14.51 -12.93 -4.43
N GLN A 299 -13.29 -13.15 -4.95
CA GLN A 299 -12.19 -12.20 -4.83
C GLN A 299 -12.53 -10.87 -5.53
N PHE A 300 -13.16 -10.93 -6.70
CA PHE A 300 -13.57 -9.76 -7.47
C PHE A 300 -14.64 -8.93 -6.74
N GLU A 301 -15.63 -9.57 -6.12
CA GLU A 301 -16.64 -8.88 -5.33
C GLU A 301 -16.03 -8.13 -4.13
N ARG A 302 -14.97 -8.68 -3.50
CA ARG A 302 -14.22 -7.98 -2.44
C ARG A 302 -13.51 -6.73 -2.98
N LEU A 303 -12.92 -6.80 -4.18
CA LEU A 303 -12.31 -5.65 -4.85
C LEU A 303 -13.35 -4.55 -5.10
N VAL A 304 -14.52 -4.93 -5.60
CA VAL A 304 -15.65 -4.02 -5.83
C VAL A 304 -16.05 -3.32 -4.53
N ILE A 305 -16.20 -4.07 -3.43
CA ILE A 305 -16.59 -3.52 -2.13
C ILE A 305 -15.57 -2.51 -1.63
N LEU A 306 -14.29 -2.86 -1.65
CA LEU A 306 -13.21 -1.96 -1.26
C LEU A 306 -13.26 -0.66 -2.06
N ASP A 307 -13.16 -0.76 -3.39
CA ASP A 307 -13.10 0.40 -4.30
C ASP A 307 -14.34 1.28 -4.22
N TYR A 308 -15.50 0.67 -3.97
CA TYR A 308 -16.73 1.41 -3.81
C TYR A 308 -16.75 2.20 -2.49
N ILE A 309 -16.43 1.56 -1.37
CA ILE A 309 -16.41 2.22 -0.04
C ILE A 309 -15.42 3.38 -0.03
N ILE A 310 -14.18 3.16 -0.51
CA ILE A 310 -13.15 4.21 -0.51
C ILE A 310 -13.32 5.22 -1.65
N ARG A 311 -14.28 5.01 -2.56
CA ARG A 311 -14.46 5.73 -3.82
C ARG A 311 -13.13 5.91 -4.55
N ASN A 312 -12.50 4.80 -4.93
CA ASN A 312 -11.27 4.82 -5.70
C ASN A 312 -11.50 5.53 -7.05
N THR A 313 -10.59 6.45 -7.40
CA THR A 313 -10.69 7.28 -8.61
C THR A 313 -9.68 6.89 -9.70
N ASP A 314 -8.91 5.82 -9.49
CA ASP A 314 -7.86 5.36 -10.41
C ASP A 314 -7.74 3.83 -10.50
N ARG A 315 -8.84 3.09 -10.36
CA ARG A 315 -8.80 1.64 -10.57
C ARG A 315 -8.92 1.28 -12.05
N GLY A 316 -7.77 1.18 -12.71
CA GLY A 316 -7.59 0.48 -13.99
C GLY A 316 -7.35 -1.03 -13.81
N ASN A 317 -7.37 -1.82 -14.90
CA ASN A 317 -7.10 -3.26 -14.87
C ASN A 317 -5.59 -3.61 -14.71
N ASP A 318 -4.74 -2.61 -14.77
CA ASP A 318 -3.32 -2.61 -14.44
C ASP A 318 -3.06 -2.33 -12.95
N ASN A 319 -4.03 -1.77 -12.22
CA ASN A 319 -3.88 -1.38 -10.82
C ASN A 319 -4.44 -2.42 -9.83
N TRP A 320 -4.67 -3.65 -10.27
CA TRP A 320 -4.92 -4.79 -9.38
C TRP A 320 -4.31 -6.03 -10.02
N LEU A 321 -3.84 -6.93 -9.18
CA LEU A 321 -3.08 -8.08 -9.62
C LEU A 321 -3.86 -9.36 -9.35
N ILE A 322 -3.59 -10.38 -10.16
CA ILE A 322 -4.10 -11.73 -10.00
C ILE A 322 -2.91 -12.69 -9.88
N LYS A 323 -2.94 -13.51 -8.83
CA LYS A 323 -2.15 -14.74 -8.74
C LYS A 323 -3.06 -15.87 -9.17
N TYR A 324 -2.62 -16.63 -10.16
CA TYR A 324 -3.34 -17.79 -10.66
C TYR A 324 -2.35 -18.94 -10.82
N ASP A 325 -2.59 -20.02 -10.08
CA ASP A 325 -1.80 -21.25 -10.14
C ASP A 325 -2.73 -22.43 -10.45
N THR A 326 -2.34 -23.22 -11.45
CA THR A 326 -3.05 -24.43 -11.88
C THR A 326 -2.26 -25.69 -11.48
N SER A 327 -1.64 -25.67 -10.31
CA SER A 327 -0.87 -26.82 -9.84
C SER A 327 -1.78 -28.06 -9.74
N VAL A 328 -1.44 -29.09 -10.52
CA VAL A 328 -2.03 -30.42 -10.38
C VAL A 328 -1.31 -31.07 -9.21
N SER A 329 -2.03 -31.34 -8.12
CA SER A 329 -1.43 -31.99 -6.97
C SER A 329 -0.97 -33.40 -7.36
N LYS A 330 0.16 -33.89 -6.81
CA LYS A 330 0.71 -35.23 -7.10
C LYS A 330 -0.26 -36.39 -6.83
N ASN A 331 -1.38 -36.11 -6.16
CA ASN A 331 -2.44 -37.05 -5.81
C ASN A 331 -3.66 -37.00 -6.75
N GLY A 332 -3.60 -36.27 -7.88
CA GLY A 332 -4.67 -36.23 -8.88
C GLY A 332 -5.88 -35.33 -8.55
N SER A 333 -5.83 -34.58 -7.45
CA SER A 333 -6.81 -33.52 -7.17
C SER A 333 -6.36 -32.18 -7.75
N GLU A 334 -7.26 -31.51 -8.48
CA GLU A 334 -7.07 -30.12 -8.91
C GLU A 334 -7.03 -29.22 -7.66
N GLN A 335 -5.85 -28.68 -7.34
CA GLN A 335 -5.64 -27.73 -6.24
C GLN A 335 -5.20 -26.38 -6.81
N GLY A 336 -5.97 -25.85 -7.76
CA GLY A 336 -5.72 -24.52 -8.28
C GLY A 336 -6.02 -23.45 -7.22
N GLU A 337 -5.34 -22.31 -7.32
CA GLU A 337 -5.59 -21.14 -6.47
C GLU A 337 -5.72 -19.89 -7.36
N VAL A 338 -6.70 -19.04 -7.05
CA VAL A 338 -6.81 -17.70 -7.61
C VAL A 338 -6.97 -16.68 -6.50
N LYS A 339 -6.15 -15.63 -6.52
CA LYS A 339 -6.16 -14.54 -5.53
C LYS A 339 -6.01 -13.19 -6.21
N ILE A 340 -6.70 -12.18 -5.66
CA ILE A 340 -6.56 -10.79 -6.10
C ILE A 340 -5.74 -10.01 -5.08
N ALA A 341 -4.85 -9.15 -5.57
CA ALA A 341 -4.18 -8.13 -4.77
C ALA A 341 -4.55 -6.72 -5.28
N ALA A 342 -5.22 -5.93 -4.45
CA ALA A 342 -5.57 -4.55 -4.73
C ALA A 342 -4.41 -3.61 -4.36
N ILE A 343 -3.65 -3.19 -5.36
CA ILE A 343 -2.46 -2.33 -5.21
C ILE A 343 -2.75 -0.88 -5.66
N ASP A 344 -1.82 0.04 -5.45
CA ASP A 344 -1.93 1.44 -5.92
C ASP A 344 -3.24 2.15 -5.54
N ASN A 345 -3.53 2.20 -4.25
CA ASN A 345 -4.74 2.79 -3.67
C ASN A 345 -4.55 4.29 -3.31
N GLY A 346 -3.50 4.94 -3.82
CA GLY A 346 -3.12 6.32 -3.45
C GLY A 346 -4.07 7.43 -3.91
N LEU A 347 -5.13 7.08 -4.66
CA LEU A 347 -6.07 8.04 -5.28
C LEU A 347 -7.52 7.69 -4.94
N ALA A 348 -7.77 7.47 -3.66
CA ALA A 348 -9.08 7.23 -3.08
C ALA A 348 -9.41 8.28 -1.99
N PHE A 349 -10.50 8.07 -1.25
CA PHE A 349 -11.02 8.96 -0.21
C PHE A 349 -11.25 10.41 -0.69
N PRO A 350 -12.07 10.64 -1.73
CA PRO A 350 -12.39 11.98 -2.17
C PRO A 350 -13.29 12.72 -1.15
N PHE A 351 -13.09 14.03 -1.02
CA PHE A 351 -13.91 14.89 -0.13
C PHE A 351 -15.22 15.36 -0.79
N LYS A 352 -15.41 15.03 -2.07
CA LYS A 352 -16.67 15.19 -2.80
C LYS A 352 -16.70 14.16 -3.92
N HIS A 353 -17.89 13.75 -4.35
CA HIS A 353 -18.01 12.98 -5.58
C HIS A 353 -17.46 13.77 -6.78
N PRO A 354 -16.91 13.10 -7.81
CA PRO A 354 -16.39 13.77 -8.99
C PRO A 354 -17.44 14.62 -9.69
N ASP A 355 -17.01 15.72 -10.31
CA ASP A 355 -17.90 16.54 -11.12
C ASP A 355 -18.18 15.84 -12.46
N SER A 356 -19.39 15.98 -13.01
CA SER A 356 -19.89 15.30 -14.22
C SER A 356 -18.98 15.27 -15.46
N TRP A 357 -18.03 16.20 -15.59
CA TRP A 357 -17.09 16.28 -16.72
C TRP A 357 -15.82 15.45 -16.52
N ARG A 358 -15.59 14.90 -15.31
CA ARG A 358 -14.56 13.91 -14.98
C ARG A 358 -15.15 12.84 -14.06
N ALA A 359 -15.69 11.78 -14.65
CA ALA A 359 -16.42 10.76 -13.89
C ALA A 359 -15.53 9.83 -13.03
N TYR A 360 -14.24 9.67 -13.37
CA TYR A 360 -13.32 8.68 -12.77
C TYR A 360 -14.02 7.31 -12.57
N PRO A 361 -14.34 6.62 -13.67
CA PRO A 361 -15.12 5.39 -13.62
C PRO A 361 -14.30 4.24 -13.01
N TYR A 362 -14.99 3.23 -12.52
CA TYR A 362 -14.38 1.97 -12.12
C TYR A 362 -14.16 1.10 -13.37
N HIS A 363 -12.92 0.83 -13.75
CA HIS A 363 -12.67 0.11 -15.01
C HIS A 363 -13.18 -1.34 -14.97
N TRP A 364 -13.21 -1.95 -13.78
CA TRP A 364 -13.79 -3.27 -13.61
C TRP A 364 -15.30 -3.33 -13.88
N ALA A 365 -16.02 -2.20 -13.91
CA ALA A 365 -17.46 -2.18 -14.18
C ALA A 365 -17.81 -2.64 -15.61
N TRP A 366 -16.84 -2.62 -16.54
CA TRP A 366 -17.02 -3.13 -17.90
C TRP A 366 -16.79 -4.63 -18.04
N LEU A 367 -16.28 -5.29 -17.00
CA LEU A 367 -16.01 -6.73 -17.02
C LEU A 367 -17.31 -7.53 -16.93
N THR A 368 -17.30 -8.75 -17.49
CA THR A 368 -18.47 -9.64 -17.44
C THR A 368 -18.80 -10.04 -15.99
N GLN A 369 -17.78 -10.15 -15.14
CA GLN A 369 -17.91 -10.41 -13.70
C GLN A 369 -18.74 -9.33 -12.98
N ALA A 370 -18.69 -8.08 -13.42
CA ALA A 370 -19.46 -6.99 -12.83
C ALA A 370 -20.97 -7.06 -13.11
N LYS A 371 -21.39 -7.90 -14.06
CA LYS A 371 -22.81 -8.13 -14.38
C LYS A 371 -23.44 -9.17 -13.46
N GLN A 372 -22.64 -9.98 -12.77
CA GLN A 372 -23.14 -11.00 -11.85
C GLN A 372 -23.61 -10.35 -10.54
N PRO A 373 -24.77 -10.73 -9.99
CA PRO A 373 -25.22 -10.31 -8.66
C PRO A 373 -24.18 -10.63 -7.59
N PHE A 374 -24.09 -9.80 -6.55
CA PHE A 374 -23.27 -10.13 -5.38
C PHE A 374 -23.69 -11.47 -4.79
N SER A 375 -22.72 -12.36 -4.60
CA SER A 375 -22.93 -13.67 -4.01
C SER A 375 -23.44 -13.59 -2.56
N GLU A 376 -24.14 -14.63 -2.13
CA GLU A 376 -24.57 -14.77 -0.74
C GLU A 376 -23.39 -14.73 0.24
N VAL A 377 -22.29 -15.40 -0.10
CA VAL A 377 -21.04 -15.41 0.69
C VAL A 377 -20.53 -13.99 0.96
N THR A 378 -20.48 -13.14 -0.07
CA THR A 378 -20.03 -11.75 0.07
C THR A 378 -21.01 -10.91 0.87
N ARG A 379 -22.32 -11.13 0.68
CA ARG A 379 -23.37 -10.44 1.43
C ARG A 379 -23.29 -10.77 2.92
N GLU A 380 -23.15 -12.05 3.27
CA GLU A 380 -23.00 -12.51 4.66
C GLU A 380 -21.73 -11.98 5.32
N LEU A 381 -20.63 -11.88 4.56
CA LEU A 381 -19.37 -11.32 5.06
C LEU A 381 -19.51 -9.84 5.45
N VAL A 382 -20.13 -9.02 4.59
CA VAL A 382 -19.99 -7.56 4.66
C VAL A 382 -21.25 -6.84 5.15
N LEU A 383 -22.45 -7.32 4.80
CA LEU A 383 -23.71 -6.64 5.10
C LEU A 383 -23.98 -6.46 6.62
N PRO A 384 -23.71 -7.45 7.50
CA PRO A 384 -23.92 -7.28 8.93
C PRO A 384 -23.06 -6.14 9.51
N GLN A 385 -21.78 -6.08 9.10
CA GLN A 385 -20.83 -5.06 9.53
C GLN A 385 -21.26 -3.68 9.04
N LEU A 386 -21.58 -3.54 7.75
CA LEU A 386 -21.97 -2.25 7.20
C LEU A 386 -23.29 -1.75 7.80
N SER A 387 -24.24 -2.63 8.09
CA SER A 387 -25.55 -2.25 8.64
C SER A 387 -25.47 -1.72 10.07
N ASP A 388 -24.42 -2.09 10.82
CA ASP A 388 -24.15 -1.58 12.15
C ASP A 388 -23.55 -0.17 12.11
N GLN A 389 -24.26 0.78 12.71
CA GLN A 389 -23.80 2.18 12.78
C GLN A 389 -22.55 2.33 13.67
N ASN A 390 -22.38 1.48 14.69
CA ASN A 390 -21.20 1.53 15.55
C ASN A 390 -19.96 1.11 14.75
N PHE A 391 -20.03 0.03 13.98
CA PHE A 391 -18.95 -0.38 13.08
C PHE A 391 -18.53 0.73 12.11
N VAL A 392 -19.50 1.39 11.46
CA VAL A 392 -19.21 2.49 10.52
C VAL A 392 -18.58 3.68 11.24
N GLN A 393 -19.04 3.98 12.46
CA GLN A 393 -18.46 5.05 13.29
C GLN A 393 -17.03 4.71 13.69
N ASP A 394 -16.77 3.50 14.19
CA ASP A 394 -15.43 3.02 14.55
C ASP A 394 -14.50 3.05 13.34
N LEU A 395 -14.98 2.70 12.14
CA LEU A 395 -14.19 2.79 10.91
C LEU A 395 -13.80 4.24 10.61
N CYS A 396 -14.73 5.18 10.78
CA CYS A 396 -14.44 6.61 10.61
C CYS A 396 -13.42 7.09 11.66
N ASP A 397 -13.52 6.61 12.89
CA ASP A 397 -12.62 7.00 13.97
C ASP A 397 -11.21 6.43 13.77
N ASP A 398 -11.08 5.20 13.30
CA ASP A 398 -9.78 4.61 12.91
C ASP A 398 -9.13 5.39 11.76
N LEU A 399 -9.90 5.75 10.73
CA LEU A 399 -9.43 6.59 9.63
C LEU A 399 -9.05 8.00 10.12
N TYR A 400 -9.76 8.53 11.12
CA TYR A 400 -9.39 9.81 11.74
C TYR A 400 -8.03 9.71 12.45
N GLN A 401 -7.80 8.63 13.22
CA GLN A 401 -6.51 8.41 13.88
C GLN A 401 -5.35 8.29 12.88
N LEU A 402 -5.60 7.69 11.72
CA LEU A 402 -4.63 7.60 10.64
C LEU A 402 -4.39 8.96 9.96
N PHE A 403 -5.45 9.64 9.52
CA PHE A 403 -5.33 10.83 8.69
C PHE A 403 -4.82 12.05 9.46
N LYS A 404 -5.14 12.14 10.77
CA LYS A 404 -4.65 13.23 11.64
C LYS A 404 -3.13 13.25 11.84
N GLN A 405 -2.43 12.17 11.47
CA GLN A 405 -0.97 12.10 11.53
C GLN A 405 -0.31 13.02 10.51
N ASP A 406 -1.05 13.41 9.45
CA ASP A 406 -0.53 14.35 8.47
C ASP A 406 -0.45 15.78 9.00
N LYS A 407 0.68 16.45 8.76
CA LYS A 407 0.88 17.84 9.16
C LYS A 407 -0.08 18.82 8.48
N GLY A 408 -0.59 18.46 7.30
CA GLY A 408 -1.58 19.23 6.54
C GLY A 408 -3.01 18.77 6.78
N PHE A 409 -3.26 17.97 7.83
CA PHE A 409 -4.61 17.50 8.16
C PHE A 409 -5.55 18.69 8.42
N ASP A 410 -6.70 18.65 7.76
CA ASP A 410 -7.79 19.58 7.98
C ASP A 410 -9.06 18.81 8.34
N ARG A 411 -9.63 19.11 9.51
CA ARG A 411 -10.79 18.38 10.04
C ARG A 411 -12.01 18.53 9.14
N HIS A 412 -12.21 19.69 8.53
CA HIS A 412 -13.36 19.93 7.68
C HIS A 412 -13.31 19.09 6.40
N HIS A 413 -12.15 19.01 5.75
CA HIS A 413 -11.96 18.11 4.60
C HIS A 413 -12.14 16.65 4.99
N PHE A 414 -11.61 16.24 6.15
CA PHE A 414 -11.81 14.88 6.65
C PHE A 414 -13.29 14.54 6.86
N ASP A 415 -14.05 15.41 7.53
CA ASP A 415 -15.48 15.19 7.75
C ASP A 415 -16.23 15.03 6.42
N ARG A 416 -15.83 15.77 5.38
CA ARG A 416 -16.36 15.65 4.01
C ARG A 416 -15.97 14.34 3.33
N GLN A 417 -14.74 13.85 3.49
CA GLN A 417 -14.33 12.52 3.02
C GLN A 417 -15.21 11.44 3.65
N MET A 418 -15.42 11.50 4.96
CA MET A 418 -16.26 10.53 5.67
C MET A 418 -17.73 10.64 5.26
N SER A 419 -18.20 11.83 4.88
CA SER A 419 -19.56 12.01 4.34
C SER A 419 -19.76 11.38 2.97
N VAL A 420 -18.75 11.40 2.11
CA VAL A 420 -18.76 10.63 0.85
C VAL A 420 -18.73 9.13 1.14
N MET A 421 -17.81 8.67 2.01
CA MET A 421 -17.69 7.26 2.37
C MET A 421 -19.00 6.71 2.95
N ARG A 422 -19.67 7.43 3.86
CA ARG A 422 -20.99 7.03 4.38
C ARG A 422 -22.06 6.94 3.30
N GLY A 423 -22.04 7.84 2.31
CA GLY A 423 -22.93 7.75 1.16
C GLY A 423 -22.66 6.53 0.28
N GLN A 424 -21.40 6.17 0.09
CA GLN A 424 -21.02 4.92 -0.58
C GLN A 424 -21.50 3.71 0.22
N ILE A 425 -21.28 3.68 1.54
CA ILE A 425 -21.74 2.59 2.40
C ILE A 425 -23.27 2.44 2.31
N LEU A 426 -24.03 3.54 2.33
CA LEU A 426 -25.49 3.51 2.20
C LEU A 426 -25.95 2.86 0.88
N ASN A 427 -25.37 3.27 -0.24
CA ASN A 427 -25.71 2.67 -1.54
C ASN A 427 -25.32 1.19 -1.61
N LEU A 428 -24.14 0.84 -1.08
CA LEU A 428 -23.65 -0.54 -1.06
C LEU A 428 -24.55 -1.44 -0.20
N GLN A 429 -24.94 -0.99 1.00
CA GLN A 429 -25.90 -1.72 1.85
C GLN A 429 -27.19 -2.03 1.09
N GLN A 430 -27.77 -1.05 0.40
CA GLN A 430 -29.00 -1.25 -0.35
C GLN A 430 -28.79 -2.23 -1.51
N ALA A 431 -27.70 -2.09 -2.26
CA ALA A 431 -27.37 -3.01 -3.35
C ALA A 431 -27.17 -4.46 -2.87
N LEU A 432 -26.52 -4.65 -1.72
CA LEU A 432 -26.33 -5.97 -1.11
C LEU A 432 -27.66 -6.56 -0.62
N LYS A 433 -28.56 -5.75 -0.03
CA LYS A 433 -29.90 -6.21 0.38
C LYS A 433 -30.72 -6.68 -0.81
N ASP A 434 -30.70 -5.90 -1.89
CA ASP A 434 -31.46 -6.15 -3.13
C ASP A 434 -30.80 -7.19 -4.06
N ALA A 435 -29.67 -7.78 -3.66
CA ALA A 435 -28.87 -8.71 -4.49
C ALA A 435 -28.55 -8.13 -5.89
N LYS A 436 -28.17 -6.85 -5.95
CA LYS A 436 -27.73 -6.19 -7.19
C LYS A 436 -26.36 -6.68 -7.63
N SER A 437 -26.02 -6.45 -8.89
CA SER A 437 -24.66 -6.63 -9.42
C SER A 437 -23.78 -5.39 -9.20
N PRO A 438 -22.44 -5.53 -9.27
CA PRO A 438 -21.52 -4.39 -9.26
C PRO A 438 -21.86 -3.30 -10.29
N VAL A 439 -22.29 -3.67 -11.51
CA VAL A 439 -22.74 -2.70 -12.54
C VAL A 439 -23.97 -1.93 -12.07
N GLN A 440 -24.94 -2.61 -11.47
CA GLN A 440 -26.15 -1.94 -10.95
C GLN A 440 -25.83 -1.04 -9.75
N LEU A 441 -24.85 -1.41 -8.92
CA LEU A 441 -24.37 -0.59 -7.81
C LEU A 441 -23.79 0.74 -8.30
N VAL A 442 -22.90 0.71 -9.31
CA VAL A 442 -22.26 1.94 -9.81
C VAL A 442 -23.23 2.85 -10.58
N GLN A 443 -24.39 2.33 -11.01
CA GLN A 443 -25.48 3.10 -11.61
C GLN A 443 -26.35 3.80 -10.56
N MET A 444 -26.20 3.48 -9.27
CA MET A 444 -26.98 4.13 -8.21
C MET A 444 -26.59 5.61 -8.10
N PRO A 445 -27.55 6.52 -7.85
CA PRO A 445 -27.26 7.95 -7.67
C PRO A 445 -26.26 8.19 -6.54
N ALA A 446 -25.31 9.10 -6.76
CA ALA A 446 -24.32 9.44 -5.75
C ALA A 446 -24.99 10.15 -4.55
N VAL A 447 -24.76 9.61 -3.35
CA VAL A 447 -25.28 10.14 -2.08
C VAL A 447 -24.12 10.65 -1.23
N ILE A 448 -24.38 11.71 -0.47
CA ILE A 448 -23.51 12.21 0.60
C ILE A 448 -24.32 12.18 1.90
N VAL A 449 -23.71 11.69 2.98
CA VAL A 449 -24.35 11.61 4.31
C VAL A 449 -23.58 12.47 5.30
N GLU A 450 -24.15 13.62 5.64
CA GLU A 450 -23.56 14.61 6.56
C GLU A 450 -24.05 14.38 7.99
N LYS A 451 -23.14 14.45 8.97
CA LYS A 451 -23.51 14.57 10.38
C LYS A 451 -24.06 15.98 10.59
N ALA A 452 -25.29 16.10 11.09
CA ALA A 452 -25.86 17.37 11.48
C ALA A 452 -25.08 17.91 12.68
N LYS A 453 -24.59 19.14 12.59
CA LYS A 453 -24.05 19.85 13.75
C LYS A 453 -25.22 20.27 14.62
N GLY A 454 -25.40 19.62 15.76
CA GLY A 454 -26.33 20.11 16.79
C GLY A 454 -25.91 21.52 17.21
N ASN A 455 -26.81 22.50 17.06
CA ASN A 455 -26.59 23.85 17.56
C ASN A 455 -26.56 23.83 19.10
N GLY A 456 -25.37 24.03 19.69
CA GLY A 456 -25.14 24.68 20.99
C GLY A 456 -25.73 24.05 22.26
N ALA A 457 -24.93 23.24 22.97
CA ALA A 457 -24.68 23.30 24.43
C ALA A 457 -23.81 22.08 24.85
N PRO A 458 -22.88 22.20 25.82
CA PRO A 458 -22.17 21.05 26.35
C PRO A 458 -23.11 20.33 27.32
N ARG A 459 -23.74 19.24 26.86
CA ARG A 459 -24.43 18.32 27.76
C ARG A 459 -23.88 16.91 27.57
N LEU A 460 -23.43 16.38 28.70
CA LEU A 460 -23.00 15.02 28.94
C LEU A 460 -23.89 14.00 28.22
N PHE A 461 -23.25 13.10 27.46
CA PHE A 461 -23.75 11.81 26.98
C PHE A 461 -25.17 11.79 26.38
N SER A 462 -25.31 12.25 25.13
CA SER A 462 -26.42 11.82 24.26
C SER A 462 -25.94 11.65 22.81
N PHE A 463 -25.74 10.39 22.40
CA PHE A 463 -25.33 9.95 21.06
C PHE A 463 -26.52 9.96 20.09
N SER A 464 -27.05 11.13 19.78
CA SER A 464 -27.96 11.31 18.64
C SER A 464 -27.28 12.16 17.59
N ASP A 465 -26.27 11.59 16.93
CA ASP A 465 -25.75 12.16 15.70
C ASP A 465 -26.88 12.08 14.66
N THR A 466 -27.55 13.19 14.42
CA THR A 466 -28.60 13.25 13.39
C THR A 466 -27.92 13.29 12.04
N PHE A 467 -28.20 12.35 11.12
CA PHE A 467 -27.59 12.34 9.78
C PHE A 467 -28.55 12.93 8.74
N THR A 468 -28.00 13.72 7.81
CA THR A 468 -28.76 14.26 6.66
C THR A 468 -28.23 13.66 5.37
N GLN A 469 -29.14 13.18 4.53
CA GLN A 469 -28.82 12.63 3.21
C GLN A 469 -28.99 13.72 2.15
N ARG A 470 -28.01 13.84 1.25
CA ARG A 470 -28.08 14.72 0.08
C ARG A 470 -27.71 13.93 -1.17
N PHE A 471 -28.57 14.01 -2.18
CA PHE A 471 -28.31 13.44 -3.50
C PHE A 471 -27.58 14.46 -4.37
N GLN A 472 -26.56 14.01 -5.11
CA GLN A 472 -25.92 14.86 -6.11
C GLN A 472 -26.77 14.88 -7.38
N ASN A 473 -27.72 15.80 -7.45
CA ASN A 473 -28.52 16.07 -8.65
C ASN A 473 -27.75 16.94 -9.65
N LYS A 474 -26.72 16.38 -10.29
CA LYS A 474 -26.21 16.91 -11.56
C LYS A 474 -26.13 15.76 -12.54
N SER A 475 -26.99 15.78 -13.55
CA SER A 475 -26.90 14.84 -14.67
C SER A 475 -25.49 14.90 -15.26
N PRO A 476 -24.87 13.76 -15.59
CA PRO A 476 -23.69 13.78 -16.43
C PRO A 476 -24.06 14.41 -17.78
N PHE A 477 -23.22 15.31 -18.31
CA PHE A 477 -23.43 15.86 -19.66
C PHE A 477 -23.46 14.76 -20.73
N PHE A 478 -22.90 13.59 -20.42
CA PHE A 478 -23.11 12.34 -21.14
C PHE A 478 -24.04 11.44 -20.32
N SER A 479 -25.34 11.54 -20.57
CA SER A 479 -26.30 10.51 -20.20
C SER A 479 -26.13 9.34 -21.16
N TRP A 480 -25.80 8.15 -20.65
CA TRP A 480 -25.71 6.94 -21.45
C TRP A 480 -27.12 6.45 -21.82
N CYS A 481 -27.39 6.35 -23.12
CA CYS A 481 -28.43 5.51 -23.70
C CYS A 481 -27.87 4.14 -24.04
#